data_AF-A0A540KN27-F1
#
_entry.id   AF-A0A540KN27-F1
#
_cell.length_a   1.000
_cell.length_b   1.000
_cell.length_c   1.000
_cell.angle_alpha   90.00
_cell.angle_beta   90.00
_cell.angle_gamma   90.00
#
_symmetry.space_group_name_H-M   'P 1'
#
loop_
_entity.id
_entity.type
_entity.pdbx_description
1 polymer ?
#
loop_
_entity_poly.entity_id
_entity_poly.type
_entity_poly.pdbx_seq_one_letter_code
_entity_poly.pdbx_strand_id
1 'polypeptide(L)'
;MGFTYYLSGEVPKFVGGNVVDFLTKTFEKVDGKNKDWNSLFFSVHPGGPAIVDQVEEQLGLKEGKLRATRHVLSEYGNMGAPSVHFILDDMRKKSIEEGKSTTGEGLEWGVVIGIGPGLTVETVVLRSESIACEKLA
;
A
#
# COMPACT_ATOMS: atom_id res chain seq x y z
N MET A 1 1.47 27.19 18.87
CA MET A 1 0.59 26.01 18.74
C MET A 1 1.48 24.79 18.58
N GLY A 2 1.21 23.72 19.30
CA GLY A 2 1.99 22.47 19.25
C GLY A 2 1.04 21.29 19.39
N PHE A 3 1.42 20.17 18.80
CA PHE A 3 0.69 18.91 18.90
C PHE A 3 1.63 17.88 19.52
N THR A 4 1.19 17.21 20.58
CA THR A 4 1.95 16.13 21.21
C THR A 4 1.31 14.81 20.80
N TYR A 5 2.12 13.88 20.31
CA TYR A 5 1.66 12.56 19.92
C TYR A 5 2.43 11.48 20.70
N TYR A 6 1.71 10.45 21.14
CA TYR A 6 2.27 9.28 21.81
C TYR A 6 1.96 8.04 20.97
N LEU A 7 3.00 7.41 20.42
CA LEU A 7 2.87 6.21 19.58
C LEU A 7 3.30 5.00 20.42
N SER A 8 2.39 4.04 20.61
CA SER A 8 2.74 2.78 21.26
C SER A 8 3.60 1.93 20.33
N GLY A 9 4.63 1.29 20.87
CA GLY A 9 5.42 0.28 20.15
C GLY A 9 4.61 -0.97 19.76
N GLU A 10 3.35 -1.08 20.20
CA GLU A 10 2.44 -2.18 19.88
C GLU A 10 1.72 -1.98 18.54
N VAL A 11 1.77 -0.78 17.95
CA VAL A 11 1.08 -0.48 16.67
C VAL A 11 1.47 -1.48 15.57
N PRO A 12 2.75 -1.80 15.32
CA PRO A 12 3.11 -2.79 14.29
C PRO A 12 2.52 -4.18 14.56
N LYS A 13 2.49 -4.62 15.83
CA LYS A 13 1.93 -5.92 16.21
C LYS A 13 0.41 -5.95 15.98
N PHE A 14 -0.29 -4.88 16.33
CA PHE A 14 -1.73 -4.78 16.09
C PHE A 14 -2.04 -4.79 14.59
N VAL A 15 -1.31 -4.02 13.79
CA VAL A 15 -1.49 -3.99 12.33
C VAL A 15 -1.20 -5.37 11.74
N GLY A 16 -0.06 -5.98 12.09
CA GLY A 16 0.32 -7.31 11.61
C GLY A 16 -0.70 -8.39 11.97
N GLY A 17 -1.19 -8.39 13.21
CA GLY A 17 -2.17 -9.36 13.69
C GLY A 17 -3.56 -9.25 13.07
N ASN A 18 -3.89 -8.15 12.38
CA ASN A 18 -5.23 -7.91 11.84
C ASN A 18 -5.28 -7.62 10.32
N VAL A 19 -4.13 -7.38 9.66
CA VAL A 19 -4.10 -6.96 8.25
C VAL A 19 -4.76 -7.98 7.31
N VAL A 20 -4.55 -9.28 7.55
CA VAL A 20 -5.16 -10.36 6.77
C VAL A 20 -6.68 -10.31 6.85
N ASP A 21 -7.22 -10.10 8.06
CA ASP A 21 -8.66 -10.04 8.29
C ASP A 21 -9.29 -8.78 7.67
N PHE A 22 -8.61 -7.64 7.77
CA PHE A 22 -9.05 -6.39 7.15
C PHE A 22 -9.15 -6.54 5.62
N LEU A 23 -8.11 -7.07 4.99
CA LEU A 23 -8.10 -7.26 3.54
C LEU A 23 -9.11 -8.31 3.10
N THR A 24 -9.22 -9.44 3.82
CA THR A 24 -10.20 -10.49 3.49
C THR A 24 -11.62 -9.94 3.49
N LYS A 25 -12.03 -9.20 4.53
CA LYS A 25 -13.36 -8.59 4.64
C LYS A 25 -13.65 -7.56 3.54
N THR A 26 -12.63 -6.83 3.10
CA THR A 26 -12.78 -5.83 2.04
C THR A 26 -12.89 -6.50 0.66
N PHE A 27 -12.05 -7.50 0.38
CA PHE A 27 -12.03 -8.20 -0.90
C PHE A 27 -13.22 -9.14 -1.12
N GLU A 28 -13.81 -9.68 -0.06
CA GLU A 28 -15.08 -10.42 -0.13
C GLU A 28 -16.20 -9.63 -0.85
N LYS A 29 -16.14 -8.29 -0.82
CA LYS A 29 -17.15 -7.41 -1.43
C LYS A 29 -16.86 -7.05 -2.89
N VAL A 30 -15.63 -7.24 -3.38
CA VAL A 30 -15.20 -6.77 -4.70
C VAL A 30 -15.01 -7.91 -5.68
N ASP A 31 -14.26 -8.95 -5.30
CA ASP A 31 -13.98 -10.09 -6.17
C ASP A 31 -13.78 -11.35 -5.31
N GLY A 32 -14.90 -11.98 -4.97
CA GLY A 32 -15.06 -12.81 -3.77
C GLY A 32 -14.32 -14.15 -3.71
N LYS A 33 -13.21 -14.39 -4.44
CA LYS A 33 -12.58 -15.73 -4.44
C LYS A 33 -11.06 -15.81 -4.56
N ASN A 34 -10.34 -14.78 -5.04
CA ASN A 34 -8.88 -14.90 -5.17
C ASN A 34 -8.14 -14.27 -3.98
N LYS A 35 -7.58 -15.11 -3.12
CA LYS A 35 -6.79 -14.71 -1.94
C LYS A 35 -5.28 -14.59 -2.23
N ASP A 36 -4.87 -14.60 -3.49
CA ASP A 36 -3.47 -14.34 -3.82
C ASP A 36 -3.15 -12.86 -3.67
N TRP A 37 -2.66 -12.48 -2.48
CA TRP A 37 -2.22 -11.12 -2.19
C TRP A 37 -1.15 -10.64 -3.18
N ASN A 38 -0.34 -11.52 -3.76
CA ASN A 38 0.70 -11.12 -4.70
C ASN A 38 0.18 -10.69 -6.07
N SER A 39 -1.09 -10.99 -6.37
CA SER A 39 -1.80 -10.50 -7.57
C SER A 39 -2.25 -9.03 -7.47
N LEU A 40 -2.08 -8.39 -6.31
CA LEU A 40 -2.53 -7.02 -6.03
C LEU A 40 -1.37 -6.03 -5.90
N PHE A 41 -1.49 -4.79 -6.38
CA PHE A 41 -0.53 -3.74 -6.01
C PHE A 41 -0.86 -3.15 -4.62
N PHE A 42 0.14 -2.58 -3.93
CA PHE A 42 -0.02 -2.10 -2.55
C PHE A 42 0.49 -0.69 -2.33
N SER A 43 -0.31 0.12 -1.65
CA SER A 43 0.10 1.39 -1.07
C SER A 43 -0.19 1.39 0.43
N VAL A 44 0.82 1.16 1.25
CA VAL A 44 0.66 1.03 2.72
C VAL A 44 1.15 2.30 3.38
N HIS A 45 0.35 2.90 4.27
CA HIS A 45 0.77 4.07 5.04
C HIS A 45 2.06 3.74 5.83
N PRO A 46 3.17 4.44 5.57
CA PRO A 46 4.45 4.11 6.17
C PRO A 46 4.58 4.82 7.52
N GLY A 47 3.83 4.35 8.53
CA GLY A 47 3.93 4.88 9.90
C GLY A 47 5.29 4.62 10.57
N GLY A 48 6.11 3.74 9.95
CA GLY A 48 7.47 3.39 10.30
C GLY A 48 7.86 2.08 9.62
N PRO A 49 9.16 1.73 9.54
CA PRO A 49 9.63 0.53 8.84
C PRO A 49 9.01 -0.75 9.41
N ALA A 50 8.87 -0.85 10.73
CA ALA A 50 8.28 -2.02 11.40
C ALA A 50 6.84 -2.32 10.97
N ILE A 51 6.05 -1.29 10.62
CA ILE A 51 4.68 -1.50 10.10
C ILE A 51 4.74 -2.11 8.70
N VAL A 52 5.62 -1.58 7.84
CA VAL A 52 5.82 -2.08 6.47
C VAL A 52 6.29 -3.54 6.50
N ASP A 53 7.24 -3.85 7.37
CA ASP A 53 7.78 -5.21 7.54
C ASP A 53 6.70 -6.18 8.04
N GLN A 54 5.89 -5.79 9.02
CA GLN A 54 4.78 -6.61 9.51
C GLN A 54 3.72 -6.86 8.44
N VAL A 55 3.39 -5.88 7.60
CA VAL A 55 2.44 -6.07 6.50
C VAL A 55 3.01 -7.02 5.44
N GLU A 56 4.28 -6.87 5.07
CA GLU A 56 4.97 -7.76 4.12
C GLU A 56 4.99 -9.21 4.60
N GLU A 57 5.38 -9.42 5.87
CA GLU A 57 5.46 -10.74 6.49
C GLU A 57 4.09 -11.42 6.60
N GLN A 58 3.09 -10.72 7.15
CA GLN A 58 1.79 -11.33 7.46
C GLN A 58 0.95 -11.64 6.23
N LEU A 59 1.16 -10.90 5.13
CA LEU A 59 0.52 -11.17 3.85
C LEU A 59 1.35 -12.11 2.95
N GLY A 60 2.57 -12.48 3.35
CA GLY A 60 3.47 -13.29 2.53
C GLY A 60 3.77 -12.63 1.18
N LEU A 61 3.99 -11.31 1.19
CA LEU A 61 4.26 -10.56 -0.04
C LEU A 61 5.66 -10.90 -0.56
N LYS A 62 5.76 -11.01 -1.87
CA LYS A 62 7.05 -11.14 -2.57
C LYS A 62 7.86 -9.88 -2.40
N GLU A 63 9.18 -10.03 -2.47
CA GLU A 63 10.09 -8.90 -2.47
C GLU A 63 9.72 -7.89 -3.56
N GLY A 64 9.74 -6.61 -3.20
CA GLY A 64 9.43 -5.51 -4.09
C GLY A 64 7.95 -5.10 -4.15
N LYS A 65 7.01 -5.87 -3.56
CA LYS A 65 5.58 -5.49 -3.51
C LYS A 65 5.34 -4.19 -2.74
N LEU A 66 6.21 -3.86 -1.79
CA LEU A 66 6.17 -2.62 -1.02
C LEU A 66 7.28 -1.63 -1.43
N ARG A 67 7.88 -1.77 -2.63
CA ARG A 67 8.99 -0.91 -3.07
C ARG A 67 8.64 0.58 -3.06
N ALA A 68 7.47 0.96 -3.57
CA ALA A 68 7.02 2.35 -3.58
C ALA A 68 6.77 2.88 -2.15
N THR A 69 6.24 2.03 -1.26
CA THR A 69 6.06 2.36 0.16
C THR A 69 7.41 2.63 0.84
N ARG A 70 8.38 1.74 0.64
CA ARG A 70 9.74 1.88 1.20
C ARG A 70 10.49 3.07 0.62
N HIS A 71 10.34 3.33 -0.68
CA HIS A 71 10.95 4.48 -1.34
C HIS A 71 10.42 5.80 -0.75
N VAL A 72 9.09 5.96 -0.64
CA VAL A 72 8.52 7.18 -0.04
C VAL A 72 8.91 7.35 1.42
N LEU A 73 8.94 6.25 2.20
CA LEU A 73 9.40 6.30 3.59
C LEU A 73 10.88 6.73 3.68
N SER A 74 11.74 6.27 2.77
CA SER A 74 13.16 6.63 2.73
C SER A 74 13.37 8.10 2.37
N GLU A 75 12.67 8.59 1.35
CA GLU A 75 12.87 9.95 0.82
C GLU A 75 12.19 11.02 1.66
N TYR A 76 11.00 10.73 2.21
CA TYR A 76 10.13 11.73 2.84
C TYR A 76 9.76 11.42 4.29
N GLY A 77 10.07 10.22 4.79
CA GLY A 77 9.62 9.78 6.09
C GLY A 77 8.10 9.58 6.18
N ASN A 78 7.58 9.54 7.40
CA ASN A 78 6.15 9.54 7.65
C ASN A 78 5.61 10.98 7.56
N MET A 79 4.91 11.31 6.47
CA MET A 79 4.27 12.60 6.26
C MET A 79 2.82 12.65 6.79
N GLY A 80 2.35 11.58 7.44
CA GLY A 80 0.95 11.41 7.80
C GLY A 80 0.08 11.00 6.61
N ALA A 81 -1.14 11.55 6.52
CA ALA A 81 -2.11 11.20 5.48
C ALA A 81 -1.60 11.33 4.02
N PRO A 82 -0.76 12.34 3.65
CA PRO A 82 -0.23 12.45 2.30
C PRO A 82 0.66 11.29 1.85
N SER A 83 1.27 10.52 2.76
CA SER A 83 2.22 9.47 2.39
C SER A 83 1.64 8.44 1.42
N VAL A 84 0.39 8.01 1.60
CA VAL A 84 -0.23 7.05 0.67
C VAL A 84 -0.45 7.64 -0.73
N HIS A 85 -0.63 8.95 -0.84
CA HIS A 85 -0.78 9.62 -2.14
C HIS A 85 0.56 9.70 -2.87
N PHE A 86 1.64 9.96 -2.12
CA PHE A 86 3.00 9.96 -2.67
C PHE A 86 3.41 8.56 -3.12
N ILE A 87 3.00 7.52 -2.41
CA ILE A 87 3.25 6.13 -2.80
C ILE A 87 2.53 5.79 -4.11
N LEU A 88 1.26 6.19 -4.25
CA LEU A 88 0.52 6.00 -5.50
C LEU A 88 1.13 6.79 -6.66
N ASP A 89 1.61 8.01 -6.40
CA ASP A 89 2.29 8.83 -7.42
C ASP A 89 3.63 8.23 -7.86
N ASP A 90 4.44 7.75 -6.91
CA ASP A 90 5.68 7.04 -7.20
C ASP A 90 5.41 5.77 -8.02
N MET A 91 4.44 4.96 -7.58
CA MET A 91 4.02 3.74 -8.26
C MET A 91 3.59 3.98 -9.71
N ARG A 92 2.72 4.98 -9.96
CA ARG A 92 2.26 5.25 -11.33
C ARG A 92 3.41 5.74 -12.23
N LYS A 93 4.30 6.60 -11.70
CA LYS A 93 5.44 7.14 -12.46
C LYS A 93 6.40 6.02 -12.82
N LYS A 94 6.75 5.16 -11.86
CA LYS A 94 7.60 3.99 -12.09
C LYS A 94 6.96 3.01 -13.06
N SER A 95 5.65 2.79 -12.97
CA SER A 95 4.94 1.93 -13.92
C SER A 95 5.04 2.45 -15.36
N ILE A 96 4.97 3.76 -15.57
CA ILE A 96 5.16 4.39 -16.88
C ILE A 96 6.62 4.26 -17.34
N GLU A 97 7.58 4.63 -16.48
CA GLU A 97 9.03 4.55 -16.78
C GLU A 97 9.48 3.12 -17.14
N GLU A 98 8.93 2.11 -16.46
CA GLU A 98 9.24 0.69 -16.68
C GLU A 98 8.42 0.05 -17.82
N GLY A 99 7.55 0.81 -18.50
CA GLY A 99 6.73 0.30 -19.60
C GLY A 99 5.73 -0.79 -19.17
N LYS A 100 5.19 -0.70 -17.94
CA LYS A 100 4.15 -1.63 -17.45
C LYS A 100 2.83 -1.42 -18.19
N SER A 101 1.98 -2.44 -18.18
CA SER A 101 0.65 -2.39 -18.82
C SER A 101 -0.36 -1.50 -18.09
N THR A 102 -0.17 -1.26 -16.78
CA THR A 102 -1.10 -0.48 -15.96
C THR A 102 -0.35 0.43 -15.00
N THR A 103 -1.02 1.46 -14.48
CA THR A 103 -0.47 2.40 -13.47
C THR A 103 -0.15 1.77 -12.11
N GLY A 104 -0.61 0.54 -11.89
CA GLY A 104 -0.46 -0.26 -10.67
C GLY A 104 0.49 -1.42 -10.92
N GLU A 105 1.65 -1.12 -11.51
CA GLU A 105 2.74 -2.08 -11.72
C GLU A 105 2.39 -3.25 -12.66
N GLY A 106 1.45 -3.02 -13.57
CA GLY A 106 0.93 -4.05 -14.49
C GLY A 106 -0.16 -4.94 -13.89
N LEU A 107 -0.63 -4.64 -12.69
CA LEU A 107 -1.73 -5.34 -12.02
C LEU A 107 -3.04 -4.55 -12.17
N GLU A 108 -4.17 -5.26 -12.21
CA GLU A 108 -5.49 -4.63 -12.37
C GLU A 108 -6.02 -4.09 -11.04
N TRP A 109 -5.82 -4.82 -9.95
CA TRP A 109 -6.37 -4.51 -8.64
C TRP A 109 -5.27 -4.23 -7.63
N GLY A 110 -5.59 -3.40 -6.66
CA GLY A 110 -4.69 -3.09 -5.57
C GLY A 110 -5.41 -2.53 -4.36
N VAL A 111 -4.63 -2.31 -3.29
CA VAL A 111 -5.16 -1.82 -2.04
C VAL A 111 -4.32 -0.68 -1.47
N VAL A 112 -5.02 0.32 -0.95
CA VAL A 112 -4.45 1.35 -0.08
C VAL A 112 -4.80 1.00 1.36
N ILE A 113 -3.80 1.02 2.24
CA ILE A 113 -3.97 0.80 3.68
C ILE A 113 -3.57 2.07 4.42
N GLY A 114 -4.54 2.75 5.03
CA GLY A 114 -4.33 3.88 5.93
C GLY A 114 -4.32 3.45 7.39
N ILE A 115 -3.45 4.03 8.21
CA ILE A 115 -3.39 3.77 9.66
C ILE A 115 -3.44 5.11 10.39
N GLY A 116 -4.44 5.29 11.26
CA GLY A 116 -4.70 6.54 11.96
C GLY A 116 -4.74 6.39 13.49
N PRO A 117 -4.93 7.52 14.22
CA PRO A 117 -5.10 7.51 15.67
C PRO A 117 -6.23 6.58 16.13
N GLY A 118 -6.09 6.02 17.33
CA GLY A 118 -7.03 5.02 17.86
C GLY A 118 -6.92 3.65 17.18
N LEU A 119 -5.81 3.37 16.48
CA LEU A 119 -5.59 2.15 15.70
C LEU A 119 -6.68 1.90 14.65
N THR A 120 -7.16 2.99 14.05
CA THR A 120 -8.09 2.91 12.91
C THR A 120 -7.31 2.45 11.68
N VAL A 121 -7.79 1.40 11.02
CA VAL A 121 -7.26 0.94 9.74
C VAL A 121 -8.31 1.15 8.67
N GLU A 122 -7.94 1.88 7.63
CA GLU A 122 -8.77 2.11 6.45
C GLU A 122 -8.21 1.30 5.29
N THR A 123 -9.08 0.62 4.55
CA THR A 123 -8.71 -0.12 3.35
C THR A 123 -9.54 0.36 2.17
N VAL A 124 -8.86 0.72 1.08
CA VAL A 124 -9.50 1.15 -0.17
C VAL A 124 -9.03 0.24 -1.27
N VAL A 125 -9.98 -0.41 -1.95
CA VAL A 125 -9.68 -1.19 -3.15
C VAL A 125 -9.63 -0.25 -4.34
N LEU A 126 -8.54 -0.33 -5.09
CA LEU A 126 -8.32 0.46 -6.28
C LEU A 126 -8.29 -0.45 -7.50
N ARG A 127 -8.86 0.05 -8.59
CA ARG A 127 -8.64 -0.49 -9.93
C ARG A 127 -7.61 0.39 -10.64
N SER A 128 -6.62 -0.24 -11.23
CA SER A 128 -5.57 0.41 -12.00
C SER A 128 -6.06 0.76 -13.39
N GLU A 129 -5.52 1.85 -13.95
CA GLU A 129 -5.78 2.25 -15.32
C GLU A 129 -4.72 1.68 -16.27
N SER A 130 -5.13 1.39 -17.50
CA SER A 130 -4.21 0.96 -18.55
C SER A 130 -3.29 2.12 -18.95
N ILE A 131 -1.99 1.85 -19.04
CA ILE A 131 -1.06 2.80 -19.64
C ILE A 131 -1.20 2.61 -21.15
N ALA A 132 -1.83 3.58 -21.83
CA ALA A 132 -1.93 3.55 -23.27
C ALA A 132 -0.51 3.49 -23.85
N CYS A 133 -0.27 2.50 -24.70
CA CYS A 133 0.92 2.48 -25.54
C CYS A 133 0.73 3.64 -26.53
N GLU A 134 1.17 4.85 -26.17
CA GLU A 134 1.51 5.82 -27.19
C GLU A 134 2.56 5.12 -28.05
N LYS A 135 2.12 4.66 -29.22
CA LYS A 135 3.03 4.31 -30.29
C LYS A 135 3.87 5.57 -30.49
N LEU A 136 5.10 5.53 -29.99
CA LEU A 136 6.18 6.34 -30.50
C LEU A 136 6.29 5.98 -31.98
N ALA A 137 5.54 6.72 -32.79
CA ALA A 137 5.61 6.75 -34.24
C ALA A 137 6.59 7.86 -34.65
#